data_AF-A0A813Y0E9-F1
#
_entry.id   AF-A0A813Y0E9-F1
#
_cell.length_a   1.000
_cell.length_b   1.000
_cell.length_c   1.000
_cell.angle_alpha   90.00
_cell.angle_beta   90.00
_cell.angle_gamma   90.00
#
_symmetry.space_group_name_H-M   'P 1'
#
loop_
_entity.id
_entity.type
_entity.pdbx_description
1 polymer ?
#
loop_
_entity_poly.entity_id
_entity_poly.type
_entity_poly.pdbx_seq_one_letter_code
_entity_poly.pdbx_strand_id
1 'polypeptide(L)'
;MVICGTDLFSSILPYVHVLSSSSSLSKSTYCSQCLILSTDLKRCSKCHQISYCSISCQRQDWIYHKYECIHLHTITDEYDLTRLFLRLIIRYKNDNGIENSSAKRCLNDLKTHENEIRHDKRRYTIFQLIYQRLKQWNLFDQLDELIIFQQFCRLIINTLTIHDTIDLKCIGYGLYFNATIYNHSCSPTCHTVFNGIYLSIRTLCDESSDEWTINYIDLLESYQNRQDYLHENYYFNCQCKRCLKNDKNELILLEKIRYNEQQMDKFIDKNEFNNAYQISKNLSDYYNEILPYYHAYVSLHHVKHLKLELYLAETISNLILQSTIKNTCQRVQISMGEKHPLTQETINLCEHYKLEMTMKQKQIK
;
A
#
# COMPACT_ATOMS: atom_id res chain seq x y z
N MET A 1 -21.24 5.06 17.60
CA MET A 1 -21.68 4.73 16.22
C MET A 1 -20.48 4.98 15.33
N VAL A 2 -20.03 3.96 14.59
CA VAL A 2 -18.90 4.12 13.65
C VAL A 2 -19.48 4.60 12.32
N ILE A 3 -18.89 5.65 11.76
CA ILE A 3 -19.25 6.21 10.45
C ILE A 3 -18.15 5.94 9.44
N CYS A 4 -18.47 5.95 8.15
CA CYS A 4 -17.50 5.82 7.09
C CYS A 4 -16.38 6.86 7.21
N GLY A 5 -15.14 6.44 7.00
CA GLY A 5 -13.94 7.27 7.16
C GLY A 5 -13.48 7.42 8.61
N THR A 6 -13.98 6.64 9.56
CA THR A 6 -13.44 6.61 10.94
C THR A 6 -12.16 5.78 10.98
N ASP A 7 -11.12 6.26 11.67
CA ASP A 7 -9.94 5.45 11.99
C ASP A 7 -10.26 4.46 13.10
N LEU A 8 -10.24 3.15 12.81
CA LEU A 8 -10.25 2.10 13.83
C LEU A 8 -8.88 2.00 14.51
N PHE A 9 -7.84 2.22 13.73
CA PHE A 9 -6.48 2.43 14.19
C PHE A 9 -5.80 3.49 13.34
N SER A 10 -4.99 4.34 13.95
CA SER A 10 -4.26 5.41 13.27
C SER A 10 -2.77 5.35 13.60
N SER A 11 -1.92 5.64 12.61
CA SER A 11 -0.47 5.79 12.79
C SER A 11 0.23 4.57 13.41
N ILE A 12 -0.21 3.36 13.05
CA ILE A 12 0.43 2.11 13.43
C ILE A 12 1.79 2.02 12.74
N LEU A 13 2.83 1.68 13.51
CA LEU A 13 4.16 1.39 12.98
C LEU A 13 4.32 -0.12 12.70
N PRO A 14 5.14 -0.50 11.70
CA PRO A 14 5.45 -1.90 11.48
C PRO A 14 6.36 -2.42 12.58
N TYR A 15 6.20 -3.70 12.90
CA TYR A 15 7.18 -4.46 13.67
C TYR A 15 8.47 -4.63 12.85
N VAL A 16 8.37 -4.93 11.55
CA VAL A 16 9.51 -4.85 10.62
C VAL A 16 9.02 -4.45 9.24
N HIS A 17 9.85 -3.75 8.47
CA HIS A 17 9.53 -3.35 7.10
C HIS A 17 10.77 -3.20 6.22
N VAL A 18 10.56 -3.25 4.91
CA VAL A 18 11.57 -2.98 3.88
C VAL A 18 10.98 -2.16 2.74
N LEU A 19 11.81 -1.28 2.15
CA LEU A 19 11.55 -0.70 0.84
C LEU A 19 11.75 -1.78 -0.24
N SER A 20 10.81 -1.87 -1.19
CA SER A 20 10.86 -2.85 -2.27
C SER A 20 11.90 -2.51 -3.33
N SER A 21 12.66 -3.51 -3.76
CA SER A 21 13.63 -3.43 -4.84
C SER A 21 13.01 -3.03 -6.19
N SER A 22 11.74 -3.37 -6.45
CA SER A 22 11.02 -2.95 -7.66
C SER A 22 10.85 -1.43 -7.76
N SER A 23 10.70 -0.76 -6.61
CA SER A 23 10.64 0.71 -6.53
C SER A 23 12.01 1.38 -6.70
N SER A 24 13.10 0.61 -6.63
CA SER A 24 14.49 1.11 -6.63
C SER A 24 15.18 1.07 -8.01
N LEU A 25 14.53 0.48 -9.03
CA LEU A 25 15.13 0.23 -10.34
C LEU A 25 15.22 1.46 -11.26
N SER A 26 14.64 2.61 -10.87
CA SER A 26 14.82 3.87 -11.61
C SER A 26 15.05 5.06 -10.66
N LYS A 27 16.28 5.16 -10.11
CA LYS A 27 16.72 6.15 -9.10
C LYS A 27 15.95 6.00 -7.77
N SER A 28 16.64 5.74 -6.67
CA SER A 28 16.00 5.67 -5.34
C SER A 28 15.26 6.99 -5.08
N THR A 29 13.93 6.98 -5.18
CA THR A 29 13.04 8.12 -4.93
C THR A 29 12.43 8.05 -3.54
N TYR A 30 12.49 6.89 -2.88
CA TYR A 30 11.94 6.67 -1.54
C TYR A 30 13.06 6.45 -0.51
N CYS A 31 12.92 7.07 0.65
CA CYS A 31 13.79 6.81 1.79
C CYS A 31 13.60 5.37 2.28
N SER A 32 14.68 4.62 2.44
CA SER A 32 14.60 3.20 2.82
C SER A 32 14.16 2.96 4.27
N GLN A 33 14.17 3.99 5.12
CA GLN A 33 13.67 3.92 6.50
C GLN A 33 12.21 4.33 6.62
N CYS A 34 11.84 5.52 6.15
CA CYS A 34 10.48 6.04 6.34
C CYS A 34 9.54 5.79 5.16
N LEU A 35 10.06 5.30 4.02
CA LEU A 35 9.31 5.04 2.79
C LEU A 35 8.60 6.29 2.22
N ILE A 36 9.07 7.49 2.59
CA ILE A 36 8.56 8.76 2.06
C ILE A 36 9.38 9.15 0.83
N LEU A 37 8.68 9.65 -0.19
CA LEU A 37 9.28 10.19 -1.41
C LEU A 37 10.18 11.40 -1.08
N SER A 38 11.39 11.43 -1.63
CA SER A 38 12.31 12.55 -1.48
C SER A 38 13.16 12.72 -2.74
N THR A 39 13.37 13.98 -3.12
CA THR A 39 14.26 14.36 -4.23
C THR A 39 15.72 14.47 -3.79
N ASP A 40 15.99 14.58 -2.48
CA ASP A 40 17.33 14.65 -1.90
C ASP A 40 17.58 13.43 -1.01
N LEU A 41 18.00 12.33 -1.64
CA LEU A 41 18.31 11.07 -0.97
C LEU A 41 19.81 10.82 -0.94
N LYS A 42 20.31 10.46 0.25
CA LYS A 42 21.73 10.19 0.51
C LYS A 42 21.97 8.70 0.57
N ARG A 43 22.77 8.18 -0.36
CA ARG A 43 23.14 6.75 -0.42
C ARG A 43 24.00 6.37 0.77
N CYS A 44 23.82 5.16 1.28
CA CYS A 44 24.75 4.56 2.24
C CYS A 44 26.15 4.49 1.60
N SER A 45 27.16 5.04 2.29
CA SER A 45 28.54 5.11 1.79
C SER A 45 29.26 3.77 1.69
N LYS A 46 28.71 2.70 2.28
CA LYS A 46 29.29 1.37 2.26
C LYS A 46 28.73 0.50 1.12
N CYS A 47 27.42 0.24 1.14
CA CYS A 47 26.80 -0.65 0.15
C CYS A 47 26.40 0.06 -1.14
N HIS A 48 26.14 1.37 -1.08
CA HIS A 48 25.53 2.18 -2.13
C HIS A 48 24.15 1.68 -2.63
N GLN A 49 23.56 0.62 -2.10
CA GLN A 49 22.27 0.08 -2.58
C GLN A 49 21.04 0.76 -1.94
N ILE A 50 21.20 1.35 -0.76
CA ILE A 50 20.11 1.90 0.07
C ILE A 50 20.32 3.40 0.28
N SER A 51 19.24 4.18 0.34
CA SER A 51 19.30 5.66 0.46
C SER A 51 18.33 6.21 1.50
N TYR A 52 18.68 7.35 2.11
CA TYR A 52 17.93 7.96 3.20
C TYR A 52 17.71 9.46 2.97
N CYS A 53 16.55 9.98 3.40
CA CYS A 53 16.27 11.42 3.33
C CYS A 53 17.00 12.24 4.41
N SER A 54 17.51 11.58 5.45
CA SER A 54 18.19 12.24 6.56
C SER A 54 19.15 11.30 7.30
N ILE A 55 20.11 11.90 8.01
CA ILE A 55 20.99 11.17 8.94
C ILE A 55 20.17 10.51 10.05
N SER A 56 19.04 11.11 10.47
CA SER A 56 18.13 10.50 11.44
C SER A 56 17.55 9.19 10.92
N CYS A 57 17.02 9.17 9.69
CA CYS A 57 16.52 7.95 9.05
C CYS A 57 17.62 6.88 8.91
N GLN A 58 18.84 7.28 8.52
CA GLN A 58 19.96 6.35 8.45
C GLN A 58 20.30 5.73 9.81
N ARG A 59 20.33 6.54 10.89
CA ARG A 59 20.62 6.05 12.24
C ARG A 59 19.54 5.09 12.76
N GLN A 60 18.26 5.38 12.47
CA GLN A 60 17.15 4.51 12.85
C GLN A 60 17.20 3.18 12.13
N ASP A 61 17.49 3.16 10.82
CA ASP A 61 17.59 1.90 10.05
C ASP A 61 18.86 1.12 10.38
N TRP A 62 19.91 1.77 10.90
CA TRP A 62 21.22 1.14 11.15
C TRP A 62 21.14 -0.06 12.09
N ILE A 63 20.13 -0.15 12.97
CA ILE A 63 19.90 -1.31 13.82
C ILE A 63 19.72 -2.60 13.01
N TYR A 64 19.14 -2.50 11.82
CA TYR A 64 18.95 -3.59 10.87
C TYR A 64 19.99 -3.54 9.76
N HIS A 65 20.11 -2.39 9.12
CA HIS A 65 20.91 -2.23 7.91
C HIS A 65 22.37 -2.61 8.13
N LYS A 66 22.96 -2.43 9.32
CA LYS A 66 24.36 -2.82 9.56
C LYS A 66 24.64 -4.30 9.27
N TYR A 67 23.64 -5.17 9.51
CA TYR A 67 23.71 -6.61 9.23
C TYR A 67 23.43 -6.92 7.76
N GLU A 68 22.53 -6.16 7.12
CA GLU A 68 22.25 -6.28 5.68
C GLU A 68 23.42 -5.78 4.82
N CYS A 69 24.02 -4.65 5.21
CA CYS A 69 24.86 -3.78 4.38
C CYS A 69 25.98 -4.52 3.64
N ILE A 70 26.64 -5.45 4.34
CA ILE A 70 27.79 -6.21 3.83
C ILE A 70 27.34 -7.31 2.86
N HIS A 71 26.09 -7.78 2.98
CA HIS A 71 25.56 -8.92 2.25
C HIS A 71 24.58 -8.54 1.14
N LEU A 72 24.11 -7.29 1.06
CA LEU A 72 23.09 -6.93 0.07
C LEU A 72 23.47 -7.28 -1.39
N HIS A 73 24.75 -7.16 -1.76
CA HIS A 73 25.25 -7.51 -3.10
C HIS A 73 25.24 -9.02 -3.38
N THR A 74 25.14 -9.87 -2.36
CA THR A 74 25.12 -11.33 -2.52
C THR A 74 23.70 -11.88 -2.66
N ILE A 75 22.66 -11.05 -2.46
CA ILE A 75 21.27 -11.47 -2.58
C ILE A 75 20.83 -11.32 -4.04
N THR A 76 20.74 -12.45 -4.75
CA THR A 76 20.42 -12.51 -6.20
C THR A 76 18.95 -12.73 -6.51
N ASP A 77 18.20 -13.25 -5.53
CA ASP A 77 16.80 -13.64 -5.64
C ASP A 77 16.12 -13.41 -4.28
N GLU A 78 14.80 -13.30 -4.29
CA GLU A 78 14.01 -13.05 -3.08
C GLU A 78 14.57 -11.88 -2.25
N TYR A 79 15.01 -10.82 -2.92
CA TYR A 79 15.78 -9.73 -2.31
C TYR A 79 15.04 -9.06 -1.14
N ASP A 80 13.80 -8.64 -1.41
CA ASP A 80 12.98 -7.96 -0.41
C ASP A 80 12.59 -8.90 0.74
N LEU A 81 12.22 -10.14 0.42
CA LEU A 81 11.84 -11.14 1.43
C LEU A 81 13.03 -11.54 2.32
N THR A 82 14.21 -11.75 1.73
CA THR A 82 15.45 -12.06 2.47
C THR A 82 15.76 -10.93 3.45
N ARG A 83 15.67 -9.67 3.01
CA ARG A 83 15.88 -8.51 3.88
C ARG A 83 14.83 -8.44 4.97
N LEU A 84 13.54 -8.52 4.63
CA LEU A 84 12.46 -8.43 5.60
C LEU A 84 12.56 -9.54 6.66
N PHE A 85 12.91 -10.75 6.24
CA PHE A 85 13.08 -11.88 7.16
C PHE A 85 14.31 -11.74 8.05
N LEU A 86 15.44 -11.24 7.53
CA LEU A 86 16.60 -10.92 8.37
C LEU A 86 16.23 -9.87 9.44
N ARG A 87 15.50 -8.80 9.08
CA ARG A 87 15.01 -7.80 10.04
C ARG A 87 14.15 -8.45 11.12
N LEU A 88 13.26 -9.37 10.73
CA LEU A 88 12.41 -10.09 11.67
C LEU A 88 13.25 -10.89 12.67
N ILE A 89 14.23 -11.67 12.21
CA ILE A 89 15.07 -12.48 13.10
C ILE A 89 15.90 -11.60 14.05
N ILE A 90 16.47 -10.49 13.55
CA ILE A 90 17.19 -9.53 14.40
C ILE A 90 16.28 -8.99 15.49
N ARG A 91 15.06 -8.56 15.13
CA ARG A 91 14.12 -7.99 16.09
C ARG A 91 13.63 -9.03 17.08
N TYR A 92 13.23 -10.20 16.61
CA TYR A 92 12.78 -11.33 17.42
C TYR A 92 13.81 -11.77 18.45
N LYS A 93 15.10 -11.83 18.11
CA LYS A 93 16.16 -12.16 19.08
C LYS A 93 16.36 -11.10 20.17
N ASN A 94 15.96 -9.85 19.91
CA ASN A 94 16.10 -8.76 20.87
C ASN A 94 14.89 -8.66 21.81
N ASP A 95 13.67 -8.87 21.30
CA ASP A 95 12.42 -8.63 22.06
C ASP A 95 11.51 -9.86 22.22
N ASN A 96 11.94 -11.05 21.75
CA ASN A 96 11.18 -12.30 21.75
C ASN A 96 9.81 -12.21 21.05
N GLY A 97 9.66 -11.30 20.08
CA GLY A 97 8.41 -11.12 19.33
C GLY A 97 7.37 -10.27 20.05
N ILE A 98 7.74 -9.60 21.14
CA ILE A 98 6.85 -8.72 21.90
C ILE A 98 7.00 -7.30 21.38
N GLU A 99 5.87 -6.67 21.01
CA GLU A 99 5.87 -5.25 20.70
C GLU A 99 5.88 -4.44 22.01
N ASN A 100 6.85 -3.54 22.20
CA ASN A 100 6.96 -2.68 23.39
C ASN A 100 5.90 -1.56 23.46
N SER A 101 4.91 -1.56 22.58
CA SER A 101 3.73 -0.70 22.70
C SER A 101 2.69 -1.44 23.55
N SER A 102 1.75 -0.72 24.15
CA SER A 102 0.71 -1.20 25.09
C SER A 102 -0.26 -2.28 24.54
N ALA A 103 0.08 -2.98 23.46
CA ALA A 103 -0.70 -3.99 22.79
C ALA A 103 -0.56 -5.37 23.45
N LYS A 104 -1.70 -6.03 23.69
CA LYS A 104 -1.80 -7.40 24.22
C LYS A 104 -1.41 -8.51 23.21
N ARG A 105 -0.79 -8.17 22.07
CA ARG A 105 -0.56 -9.11 20.95
C ARG A 105 0.91 -9.14 20.56
N CYS A 106 1.40 -10.34 20.26
CA CYS A 106 2.79 -10.63 19.95
C CYS A 106 2.91 -11.46 18.67
N LEU A 107 4.15 -11.66 18.21
CA LEU A 107 4.46 -12.44 17.01
C LEU A 107 3.89 -13.87 17.07
N ASN A 108 3.83 -14.46 18.27
CA ASN A 108 3.31 -15.82 18.47
C ASN A 108 1.80 -15.96 18.25
N ASP A 109 1.05 -14.86 18.30
CA ASP A 109 -0.41 -14.84 18.07
C ASP A 109 -0.79 -14.85 16.58
N LEU A 110 0.19 -14.66 15.69
CA LEU A 110 -0.05 -14.59 14.25
C LEU A 110 -0.37 -15.97 13.67
N LYS A 111 -1.08 -15.99 12.54
CA LYS A 111 -1.33 -17.22 11.78
C LYS A 111 -0.05 -17.69 11.11
N THR A 112 0.17 -19.01 11.08
CA THR A 112 1.39 -19.59 10.47
C THR A 112 1.11 -20.32 9.17
N HIS A 113 0.01 -21.07 9.07
CA HIS A 113 -0.19 -22.06 7.99
C HIS A 113 1.06 -22.95 7.80
N GLU A 114 1.68 -23.35 8.93
CA GLU A 114 2.96 -24.07 8.91
C GLU A 114 2.86 -25.39 8.13
N ASN A 115 1.76 -26.13 8.29
CA ASN A 115 1.56 -27.39 7.60
C ASN A 115 1.44 -27.16 6.08
N GLU A 116 0.68 -26.18 5.65
CA GLU A 116 0.49 -25.83 4.24
C GLU A 116 1.81 -25.35 3.62
N ILE A 117 2.54 -24.46 4.30
CA ILE A 117 3.85 -23.97 3.82
C ILE A 117 4.89 -25.09 3.76
N ARG A 118 4.88 -26.03 4.72
CA ARG A 118 5.80 -27.17 4.73
C ARG A 118 5.61 -28.08 3.52
N HIS A 119 4.38 -28.19 3.00
CA HIS A 119 4.06 -29.00 1.83
C HIS A 119 4.02 -28.20 0.51
N ASP A 120 4.04 -26.86 0.57
CA ASP A 120 4.27 -26.00 -0.59
C ASP A 120 5.76 -26.01 -0.96
N LYS A 121 6.08 -26.76 -2.03
CA LYS A 121 7.46 -26.89 -2.55
C LYS A 121 8.10 -25.53 -2.88
N ARG A 122 7.35 -24.58 -3.41
CA ARG A 122 7.87 -23.26 -3.80
C ARG A 122 8.30 -22.50 -2.56
N ARG A 123 7.40 -22.37 -1.59
CA ARG A 123 7.65 -21.61 -0.35
C ARG A 123 8.70 -22.27 0.54
N TYR A 124 8.67 -23.60 0.66
CA TYR A 124 9.67 -24.32 1.43
C TYR A 124 11.07 -24.21 0.81
N THR A 125 11.18 -24.20 -0.53
CA THR A 125 12.46 -23.95 -1.21
C THR A 125 12.98 -22.54 -0.95
N ILE A 126 12.11 -21.53 -1.03
CA ILE A 126 12.46 -20.15 -0.69
C ILE A 126 12.94 -20.05 0.76
N PHE A 127 12.25 -20.69 1.70
CA PHE A 127 12.68 -20.76 3.09
C PHE A 127 14.08 -21.37 3.23
N GLN A 128 14.31 -22.54 2.63
CA GLN A 128 15.61 -23.23 2.67
C GLN A 128 16.74 -22.33 2.16
N LEU A 129 16.50 -21.63 1.06
CA LEU A 129 17.45 -20.69 0.45
C LEU A 129 17.79 -19.54 1.40
N ILE A 130 16.79 -18.89 1.99
CA ILE A 130 16.98 -17.80 2.94
C ILE A 130 17.66 -18.30 4.21
N TYR A 131 17.26 -19.46 4.74
CA TYR A 131 17.87 -20.07 5.92
C TYR A 131 19.35 -20.38 5.71
N GLN A 132 19.71 -20.92 4.54
CA GLN A 132 21.12 -21.15 4.17
C GLN A 132 21.92 -19.85 4.11
N ARG A 133 21.37 -18.75 3.57
CA ARG A 133 22.01 -17.43 3.59
C ARG A 133 22.26 -16.96 5.02
N LEU A 134 21.25 -17.04 5.89
CA LEU A 134 21.40 -16.64 7.30
C LEU A 134 22.49 -17.44 8.02
N LYS A 135 22.63 -18.73 7.72
CA LYS A 135 23.74 -19.57 8.21
C LYS A 135 25.10 -19.10 7.67
N GLN A 136 25.20 -18.86 6.37
CA GLN A 136 26.45 -18.43 5.72
C GLN A 136 26.94 -17.06 6.22
N TRP A 137 26.02 -16.15 6.52
CA TRP A 137 26.36 -14.83 7.07
C TRP A 137 26.82 -14.90 8.52
N ASN A 138 26.60 -16.04 9.19
CA ASN A 138 27.06 -16.31 10.56
C ASN A 138 26.76 -15.16 11.54
N LEU A 139 25.58 -14.55 11.38
CA LEU A 139 25.14 -13.41 12.19
C LEU A 139 24.62 -13.82 13.59
N PHE A 140 24.51 -15.13 13.82
CA PHE A 140 23.76 -15.72 14.90
C PHE A 140 24.45 -17.00 15.37
N ASP A 141 24.76 -17.10 16.67
CA ASP A 141 25.50 -18.25 17.23
C ASP A 141 24.80 -19.60 16.99
N GLN A 142 23.46 -19.60 17.14
CA GLN A 142 22.60 -20.75 16.88
C GLN A 142 21.32 -20.31 16.16
N LEU A 143 20.94 -21.12 15.16
CA LEU A 143 19.73 -20.97 14.34
C LEU A 143 18.99 -22.31 14.30
N ASP A 144 18.09 -22.52 15.25
CA ASP A 144 17.17 -23.66 15.23
C ASP A 144 16.25 -23.55 14.01
N GLU A 145 16.36 -24.50 13.08
CA GLU A 145 15.61 -24.47 11.83
C GLU A 145 14.10 -24.46 12.06
N LEU A 146 13.60 -25.17 13.06
CA LEU A 146 12.17 -25.23 13.35
C LEU A 146 11.64 -23.87 13.82
N ILE A 147 12.36 -23.23 14.75
CA ILE A 147 11.98 -21.91 15.25
C ILE A 147 12.03 -20.88 14.11
N ILE A 148 13.09 -20.90 13.29
CA ILE A 148 13.24 -19.98 12.17
C ILE A 148 12.18 -20.24 11.10
N PHE A 149 11.84 -21.49 10.82
CA PHE A 149 10.74 -21.83 9.90
C PHE A 149 9.39 -21.31 10.39
N GLN A 150 9.11 -21.41 11.69
CA GLN A 150 7.89 -20.84 12.27
C GLN A 150 7.83 -19.32 12.10
N GLN A 151 8.95 -18.61 12.29
CA GLN A 151 9.00 -17.16 12.04
C GLN A 151 8.81 -16.84 10.56
N PHE A 152 9.34 -17.67 9.65
CA PHE A 152 9.14 -17.49 8.21
C PHE A 152 7.66 -17.64 7.84
N CYS A 153 6.99 -18.65 8.38
CA CYS A 153 5.57 -18.88 8.20
C CYS A 153 4.73 -17.68 8.67
N ARG A 154 5.04 -17.15 9.86
CA ARG A 154 4.39 -15.94 10.40
C ARG A 154 4.58 -14.74 9.50
N LEU A 155 5.79 -14.52 8.99
CA LEU A 155 6.07 -13.39 8.12
C LEU A 155 5.27 -13.46 6.83
N ILE A 156 5.34 -14.59 6.12
CA ILE A 156 4.73 -14.76 4.79
C ILE A 156 3.21 -14.58 4.82
N ILE A 157 2.54 -15.09 5.85
CA ILE A 157 1.08 -15.04 5.96
C ILE A 157 0.57 -13.64 6.36
N ASN A 158 1.35 -12.87 7.11
CA ASN A 158 0.85 -11.68 7.80
C ASN A 158 1.46 -10.36 7.31
N THR A 159 2.37 -10.41 6.34
CA THR A 159 2.99 -9.21 5.76
C THR A 159 2.00 -8.47 4.89
N LEU A 160 1.93 -7.15 5.07
CA LEU A 160 1.18 -6.24 4.21
C LEU A 160 2.08 -5.58 3.18
N THR A 161 1.51 -5.34 2.01
CA THR A 161 2.09 -4.47 1.00
C THR A 161 1.86 -3.01 1.39
N ILE A 162 2.94 -2.23 1.45
CA ILE A 162 2.93 -0.79 1.72
C ILE A 162 2.81 -0.07 0.38
N HIS A 163 1.84 0.82 0.27
CA HIS A 163 1.57 1.59 -0.95
C HIS A 163 2.00 3.05 -0.79
N ASP A 164 2.41 3.70 -1.87
CA ASP A 164 2.66 5.14 -1.87
C ASP A 164 1.37 5.97 -1.78
N THR A 165 1.54 7.28 -1.54
CA THR A 165 0.42 8.21 -1.43
C THR A 165 0.02 8.85 -2.77
N ILE A 166 0.74 8.52 -3.86
CA ILE A 166 0.61 9.21 -5.15
C ILE A 166 -0.25 8.38 -6.09
N ASP A 167 0.14 7.13 -6.33
CA ASP A 167 -0.50 6.24 -7.29
C ASP A 167 -1.02 4.95 -6.63
N LEU A 168 -0.89 4.82 -5.29
CA LEU A 168 -1.16 3.59 -4.54
C LEU A 168 -0.32 2.41 -5.07
N LYS A 169 0.90 2.68 -5.54
CA LYS A 169 1.84 1.65 -6.02
C LYS A 169 2.53 1.00 -4.84
N CYS A 170 2.79 -0.31 -4.95
CA CYS A 170 3.62 -1.02 -3.99
C CYS A 170 5.02 -0.39 -3.92
N ILE A 171 5.39 0.08 -2.73
CA ILE A 171 6.72 0.62 -2.45
C ILE A 171 7.49 -0.18 -1.41
N GLY A 172 6.82 -1.08 -0.69
CA GLY A 172 7.49 -1.86 0.34
C GLY A 172 6.59 -2.91 0.96
N TYR A 173 7.14 -3.58 1.96
CA TYR A 173 6.47 -4.65 2.69
C TYR A 173 6.69 -4.44 4.18
N GLY A 174 5.66 -4.70 5.00
CA GLY A 174 5.77 -4.56 6.44
C GLY A 174 4.83 -5.47 7.22
N LEU A 175 5.28 -5.90 8.39
CA LEU A 175 4.50 -6.68 9.33
C LEU A 175 3.89 -5.76 10.39
N TYR A 176 2.55 -5.64 10.43
CA TYR A 176 1.83 -4.75 11.33
C TYR A 176 0.89 -5.55 12.23
N PHE A 177 1.26 -5.78 13.49
CA PHE A 177 0.50 -6.67 14.38
C PHE A 177 -0.97 -6.27 14.51
N ASN A 178 -1.28 -4.97 14.63
CA ASN A 178 -2.65 -4.48 14.72
C ASN A 178 -3.49 -4.76 13.46
N ALA A 179 -2.86 -4.96 12.29
CA ALA A 179 -3.57 -5.29 11.06
C ALA A 179 -3.83 -6.79 10.91
N THR A 180 -3.05 -7.64 11.59
CA THR A 180 -3.15 -9.11 11.49
C THR A 180 -4.40 -9.72 12.15
N ILE A 181 -5.25 -8.90 12.79
CA ILE A 181 -6.55 -9.33 13.33
C ILE A 181 -7.66 -9.33 12.29
N TYR A 182 -7.49 -8.56 11.21
CA TYR A 182 -8.53 -8.32 10.22
C TYR A 182 -8.48 -9.41 9.16
N ASN A 183 -9.58 -10.13 8.97
CA ASN A 183 -9.73 -11.11 7.90
C ASN A 183 -9.93 -10.43 6.54
N HIS A 184 -9.77 -11.23 5.49
CA HIS A 184 -9.99 -10.79 4.12
C HIS A 184 -11.46 -10.73 3.73
N SER A 185 -11.84 -9.70 2.96
CA SER A 185 -13.03 -9.70 2.10
C SER A 185 -12.74 -9.00 0.78
N CYS A 186 -13.28 -9.52 -0.34
CA CYS A 186 -13.26 -8.81 -1.63
C CYS A 186 -14.28 -7.66 -1.70
N SER A 187 -15.14 -7.53 -0.69
CA SER A 187 -16.01 -6.38 -0.43
C SER A 187 -15.75 -5.95 1.02
N PRO A 188 -14.60 -5.30 1.28
CA PRO A 188 -14.14 -5.05 2.63
C PRO A 188 -14.95 -3.93 3.29
N THR A 189 -15.03 -3.97 4.61
CA THR A 189 -15.67 -2.91 5.43
C THR A 189 -14.67 -1.84 5.86
N CYS A 190 -13.38 -2.11 5.69
CA CYS A 190 -12.29 -1.19 5.96
C CYS A 190 -11.22 -1.25 4.86
N HIS A 191 -10.40 -0.21 4.74
CA HIS A 191 -9.18 -0.24 3.93
C HIS A 191 -7.98 0.26 4.70
N THR A 192 -6.81 -0.11 4.20
CA THR A 192 -5.50 0.31 4.70
C THR A 192 -5.07 1.60 4.00
N VAL A 193 -4.66 2.61 4.77
CA VAL A 193 -4.08 3.86 4.26
C VAL A 193 -2.67 4.00 4.80
N PHE A 194 -1.70 4.24 3.91
CA PHE A 194 -0.30 4.38 4.27
C PHE A 194 0.19 5.82 4.11
N ASN A 195 1.01 6.28 5.05
CA ASN A 195 1.85 7.46 4.90
C ASN A 195 3.29 7.08 5.25
N GLY A 196 4.08 6.78 4.22
CA GLY A 196 5.36 6.08 4.42
C GLY A 196 5.12 4.75 5.12
N ILE A 197 5.78 4.53 6.26
CA ILE A 197 5.61 3.33 7.08
C ILE A 197 4.42 3.38 8.05
N TYR A 198 3.68 4.49 8.13
CA TYR A 198 2.57 4.59 9.06
C TYR A 198 1.30 4.04 8.42
N LEU A 199 0.67 3.07 9.08
CA LEU A 199 -0.59 2.47 8.66
C LEU A 199 -1.78 3.04 9.45
N SER A 200 -2.88 3.32 8.76
CA SER A 200 -4.19 3.55 9.36
C SER A 200 -5.22 2.58 8.77
N ILE A 201 -6.15 2.09 9.59
CA ILE A 201 -7.27 1.25 9.17
C ILE A 201 -8.53 2.09 9.25
N ARG A 202 -9.12 2.39 8.09
CA ARG A 202 -10.27 3.30 7.96
C ARG A 202 -11.51 2.56 7.51
N THR A 203 -12.67 2.93 8.04
CA THR A 203 -13.95 2.33 7.67
C THR A 203 -14.46 2.81 6.30
N LEU A 204 -15.14 1.91 5.58
CA LEU A 204 -15.75 2.15 4.27
C LEU A 204 -17.29 2.13 4.29
N CYS A 205 -17.87 1.84 5.45
CA CYS A 205 -19.31 1.78 5.66
C CYS A 205 -19.70 2.45 6.98
N ASP A 206 -20.96 2.87 7.04
CA ASP A 206 -21.60 3.29 8.28
C ASP A 206 -22.08 2.06 9.06
N GLU A 207 -22.16 2.19 10.38
CA GLU A 207 -22.56 1.14 11.34
C GLU A 207 -21.51 0.07 11.64
N SER A 208 -21.67 -0.62 12.78
CA SER A 208 -20.84 -1.75 13.16
C SER A 208 -21.16 -2.92 12.22
N SER A 209 -20.23 -3.26 11.33
CA SER A 209 -20.29 -4.57 10.68
C SER A 209 -20.14 -5.66 11.73
N ASP A 210 -20.76 -6.83 11.49
CA ASP A 210 -20.58 -8.02 12.34
C ASP A 210 -19.09 -8.40 12.46
N GLU A 211 -18.32 -8.09 11.41
CA GLU A 211 -16.88 -8.27 11.35
C GLU A 211 -16.22 -7.14 10.54
N TRP A 212 -15.13 -6.59 11.06
CA TRP A 212 -14.29 -5.66 10.30
C TRP A 212 -13.31 -6.45 9.43
N THR A 213 -13.32 -6.19 8.13
CA THR A 213 -12.48 -6.87 7.14
C THR A 213 -11.69 -5.88 6.29
N ILE A 214 -10.52 -6.31 5.82
CA ILE A 214 -9.69 -5.58 4.85
C ILE A 214 -9.51 -6.41 3.58
N ASN A 215 -8.93 -5.84 2.52
CA ASN A 215 -8.48 -6.61 1.36
C ASN A 215 -7.01 -6.99 1.50
N TYR A 216 -6.65 -8.22 1.15
CA TYR A 216 -5.26 -8.72 1.13
C TYR A 216 -4.65 -8.63 -0.28
N ILE A 217 -5.49 -8.38 -1.27
CA ILE A 217 -5.20 -8.49 -2.69
C ILE A 217 -5.70 -7.25 -3.42
N ASP A 218 -5.26 -7.09 -4.66
CA ASP A 218 -5.85 -6.12 -5.58
C ASP A 218 -7.32 -6.50 -5.87
N LEU A 219 -8.22 -5.55 -5.61
CA LEU A 219 -9.65 -5.70 -5.85
C LEU A 219 -10.03 -5.47 -7.31
N LEU A 220 -9.11 -4.97 -8.14
CA LEU A 220 -9.27 -4.79 -9.59
C LEU A 220 -8.80 -6.03 -10.39
N GLU A 221 -8.82 -7.20 -9.76
CA GLU A 221 -8.59 -8.52 -10.39
C GLU A 221 -9.89 -9.30 -10.60
N SER A 222 -9.89 -10.24 -11.56
CA SER A 222 -11.05 -11.10 -11.83
C SER A 222 -11.36 -12.00 -10.64
N TYR A 223 -12.61 -12.50 -10.53
CA TYR A 223 -12.97 -13.46 -9.48
C TYR A 223 -11.98 -14.64 -9.41
N GLN A 224 -11.65 -15.22 -10.57
CA GLN A 224 -10.74 -16.36 -10.67
C GLN A 224 -9.35 -15.99 -10.15
N ASN A 225 -8.76 -14.89 -10.63
CA ASN A 225 -7.45 -14.43 -10.19
C ASN A 225 -7.42 -14.12 -8.70
N ARG A 226 -8.49 -13.53 -8.15
CA ARG A 226 -8.61 -13.26 -6.71
C ARG A 226 -8.63 -14.55 -5.89
N GLN A 227 -9.41 -15.55 -6.29
CA GLN A 227 -9.47 -16.85 -5.61
C GLN A 227 -8.13 -17.58 -5.71
N ASP A 228 -7.55 -17.64 -6.90
CA ASP A 228 -6.26 -18.31 -7.13
C ASP A 228 -5.16 -17.67 -6.27
N TYR A 229 -5.07 -16.33 -6.28
CA TYR A 229 -4.09 -15.62 -5.47
C TYR A 229 -4.28 -15.88 -3.97
N LEU A 230 -5.52 -15.84 -3.46
CA LEU A 230 -5.81 -16.11 -2.05
C LEU A 230 -5.50 -17.56 -1.66
N HIS A 231 -5.85 -18.51 -2.51
CA HIS A 231 -5.57 -19.91 -2.29
C HIS A 231 -4.06 -20.18 -2.30
N GLU A 232 -3.34 -19.67 -3.30
CA GLU A 232 -1.89 -19.86 -3.44
C GLU A 232 -1.08 -19.15 -2.34
N ASN A 233 -1.54 -17.99 -1.86
CA ASN A 233 -0.75 -17.17 -0.94
C ASN A 233 -1.22 -17.22 0.51
N TYR A 234 -2.49 -17.52 0.77
CA TYR A 234 -3.08 -17.54 2.11
C TYR A 234 -3.82 -18.86 2.43
N TYR A 235 -3.86 -19.82 1.50
CA TYR A 235 -4.41 -21.16 1.71
C TYR A 235 -5.90 -21.20 2.10
N PHE A 236 -6.69 -20.26 1.59
CA PHE A 236 -8.14 -20.28 1.77
C PHE A 236 -8.85 -19.78 0.50
N ASN A 237 -10.11 -20.19 0.35
CA ASN A 237 -11.01 -19.69 -0.69
C ASN A 237 -11.96 -18.65 -0.08
N CYS A 238 -12.07 -17.48 -0.72
CA CYS A 238 -12.91 -16.40 -0.18
C CYS A 238 -14.40 -16.66 -0.47
N GLN A 239 -15.23 -16.55 0.58
CA GLN A 239 -16.68 -16.73 0.51
C GLN A 239 -17.45 -15.44 0.82
N CYS A 240 -16.83 -14.26 0.62
CA CYS A 240 -17.51 -12.98 0.86
C CYS A 240 -18.67 -12.72 -0.13
N LYS A 241 -19.52 -11.73 0.17
CA LYS A 241 -20.68 -11.36 -0.68
C LYS A 241 -20.32 -11.17 -2.16
N ARG A 242 -19.21 -10.50 -2.47
CA ARG A 242 -18.75 -10.28 -3.85
C ARG A 242 -18.38 -11.60 -4.55
N CYS A 243 -17.65 -12.47 -3.85
CA CYS A 243 -17.26 -13.78 -4.38
C CYS A 243 -18.47 -14.73 -4.56
N LEU A 244 -19.45 -14.69 -3.65
CA LEU A 244 -20.67 -15.49 -3.75
C LEU A 244 -21.60 -15.00 -4.88
N LYS A 245 -21.64 -13.69 -5.14
CA LYS A 245 -22.40 -13.13 -6.27
C LYS A 245 -21.90 -13.66 -7.61
N ASN A 246 -20.58 -13.80 -7.75
CA ASN A 246 -19.89 -14.25 -8.97
C ASN A 246 -20.47 -13.60 -10.25
N ASP A 247 -20.48 -12.27 -10.26
CA ASP A 247 -21.06 -11.49 -11.34
C ASP A 247 -20.21 -11.61 -12.61
N LYS A 248 -20.75 -12.28 -13.63
CA LYS A 248 -20.02 -12.51 -14.90
C LYS A 248 -19.73 -11.21 -15.65
N ASN A 249 -20.49 -10.15 -15.42
CA ASN A 249 -20.25 -8.86 -16.05
C ASN A 249 -19.09 -8.08 -15.40
N GLU A 250 -18.67 -8.49 -14.20
CA GLU A 250 -17.57 -7.86 -13.46
C GLU A 250 -16.27 -7.87 -14.27
N LEU A 251 -15.98 -8.97 -14.98
CA LEU A 251 -14.78 -9.10 -15.82
C LEU A 251 -14.73 -8.02 -16.92
N ILE A 252 -15.87 -7.75 -17.57
CA ILE A 252 -15.97 -6.72 -18.63
C ILE A 252 -15.70 -5.33 -18.06
N LEU A 253 -16.22 -5.03 -16.87
CA LEU A 253 -15.98 -3.75 -16.19
C LEU A 253 -14.50 -3.60 -15.81
N LEU A 254 -13.86 -4.64 -15.29
CA LEU A 254 -12.43 -4.64 -14.96
C LEU A 254 -11.55 -4.40 -16.19
N GLU A 255 -11.85 -5.06 -17.32
CA GLU A 255 -11.16 -4.84 -18.59
C GLU A 255 -11.33 -3.41 -19.09
N LYS A 256 -12.55 -2.84 -18.97
CA LYS A 256 -12.80 -1.43 -19.29
C LYS A 256 -11.99 -0.50 -18.40
N ILE A 257 -11.91 -0.73 -17.09
CA ILE A 257 -11.10 0.09 -16.17
C ILE A 257 -9.65 0.08 -16.63
N ARG A 258 -9.04 -1.11 -16.77
CA ARG A 258 -7.63 -1.27 -17.15
C ARG A 258 -7.30 -0.62 -18.48
N TYR A 259 -8.15 -0.85 -19.49
CA TYR A 259 -7.96 -0.26 -20.81
C TYR A 259 -8.04 1.27 -20.77
N ASN A 260 -9.07 1.82 -20.11
CA ASN A 260 -9.28 3.26 -20.05
C ASN A 260 -8.20 3.96 -19.22
N GLU A 261 -7.74 3.37 -18.09
CA GLU A 261 -6.59 3.92 -17.35
C GLU A 261 -5.33 3.97 -18.23
N GLN A 262 -5.02 2.88 -18.95
CA GLN A 262 -3.86 2.84 -19.83
C GLN A 262 -3.94 3.88 -20.96
N GLN A 263 -5.12 4.06 -21.57
CA GLN A 263 -5.30 5.08 -22.60
C GLN A 263 -5.23 6.50 -22.02
N MET A 264 -5.83 6.72 -20.85
CA MET A 264 -5.78 8.01 -20.15
C MET A 264 -4.35 8.41 -19.86
N ASP A 265 -3.54 7.52 -19.28
CA ASP A 265 -2.12 7.77 -18.99
C ASP A 265 -1.33 8.05 -20.28
N LYS A 266 -1.56 7.28 -21.35
CA LYS A 266 -0.94 7.54 -22.67
C LYS A 266 -1.27 8.92 -23.25
N PHE A 267 -2.51 9.39 -23.07
CA PHE A 267 -2.89 10.73 -23.51
C PHE A 267 -2.26 11.81 -22.64
N ILE A 268 -2.16 11.61 -21.33
CA ILE A 268 -1.46 12.51 -20.42
C ILE A 268 0.02 12.62 -20.82
N ASP A 269 0.70 11.51 -21.08
CA ASP A 269 2.10 11.49 -21.50
C ASP A 269 2.35 12.24 -22.83
N LYS A 270 1.35 12.28 -23.70
CA LYS A 270 1.37 13.02 -24.97
C LYS A 270 0.87 14.46 -24.87
N ASN A 271 0.50 14.92 -23.68
CA ASN A 271 -0.15 16.22 -23.44
C ASN A 271 -1.52 16.38 -24.16
N GLU A 272 -2.20 15.29 -24.47
CA GLU A 272 -3.53 15.28 -25.08
C GLU A 272 -4.65 15.30 -24.02
N PHE A 273 -4.66 16.35 -23.18
CA PHE A 273 -5.48 16.40 -21.96
C PHE A 273 -6.99 16.35 -22.19
N ASN A 274 -7.50 16.84 -23.32
CA ASN A 274 -8.92 16.71 -23.67
C ASN A 274 -9.34 15.24 -23.84
N ASN A 275 -8.51 14.43 -24.50
CA ASN A 275 -8.78 13.00 -24.70
C ASN A 275 -8.73 12.24 -23.36
N ALA A 276 -7.73 12.54 -22.53
CA ALA A 276 -7.64 12.02 -21.16
C ALA A 276 -8.86 12.40 -20.32
N TYR A 277 -9.32 13.65 -20.41
CA TYR A 277 -10.50 14.13 -19.71
C TYR A 277 -11.76 13.35 -20.09
N GLN A 278 -12.02 13.15 -21.39
CA GLN A 278 -13.19 12.38 -21.84
C GLN A 278 -13.21 10.94 -21.31
N ILE A 279 -12.04 10.29 -21.27
CA ILE A 279 -11.91 8.97 -20.68
C ILE A 279 -12.19 9.00 -19.17
N SER A 280 -11.60 9.97 -18.47
CA SER A 280 -11.72 10.08 -17.02
C SER A 280 -13.18 10.22 -16.55
N LYS A 281 -14.05 10.87 -17.33
CA LYS A 281 -15.48 11.02 -16.99
C LYS A 281 -16.22 9.69 -16.84
N ASN A 282 -15.89 8.71 -17.68
CA ASN A 282 -16.59 7.42 -17.72
C ASN A 282 -16.00 6.41 -16.74
N LEU A 283 -14.76 6.61 -16.28
CA LEU A 283 -14.06 5.70 -15.39
C LEU A 283 -14.71 5.62 -14.00
N SER A 284 -15.22 6.74 -13.47
CA SER A 284 -15.85 6.78 -12.14
C SER A 284 -17.02 5.80 -12.03
N ASP A 285 -17.86 5.70 -13.06
CA ASP A 285 -19.00 4.78 -13.09
C ASP A 285 -18.53 3.32 -12.99
N TYR A 286 -17.50 2.94 -13.75
CA TYR A 286 -16.95 1.59 -13.69
C TYR A 286 -16.34 1.28 -12.32
N TYR A 287 -15.65 2.23 -11.71
CA TYR A 287 -15.09 2.03 -10.37
C TYR A 287 -16.17 1.83 -9.30
N ASN A 288 -17.25 2.63 -9.32
CA ASN A 288 -18.29 2.58 -8.30
C ASN A 288 -19.12 1.28 -8.36
N GLU A 289 -19.15 0.60 -9.52
CA GLU A 289 -19.76 -0.74 -9.66
C GLU A 289 -18.90 -1.85 -9.02
N ILE A 290 -17.59 -1.63 -8.88
CA ILE A 290 -16.61 -2.65 -8.45
C ILE A 290 -16.13 -2.44 -7.01
N LEU A 291 -15.88 -1.18 -6.64
CA LEU A 291 -15.27 -0.80 -5.38
C LEU A 291 -16.23 0.01 -4.52
N PRO A 292 -16.10 -0.06 -3.19
CA PRO A 292 -16.82 0.84 -2.29
C PRO A 292 -16.59 2.30 -2.66
N TYR A 293 -17.62 3.12 -2.53
CA TYR A 293 -17.61 4.52 -2.97
C TYR A 293 -16.41 5.31 -2.42
N TYR A 294 -16.08 5.18 -1.14
CA TYR A 294 -14.95 5.87 -0.51
C TYR A 294 -13.63 5.07 -0.53
N HIS A 295 -13.51 4.07 -1.41
CA HIS A 295 -12.27 3.32 -1.55
C HIS A 295 -11.13 4.19 -2.10
N ALA A 296 -9.91 3.95 -1.62
CA ALA A 296 -8.71 4.71 -1.95
C ALA A 296 -8.47 4.89 -3.47
N TYR A 297 -8.58 3.82 -4.27
CA TYR A 297 -8.46 3.89 -5.76
C TYR A 297 -9.49 4.82 -6.40
N VAL A 298 -10.74 4.80 -5.91
CA VAL A 298 -11.80 5.67 -6.42
C VAL A 298 -11.45 7.13 -6.13
N SER A 299 -11.00 7.42 -4.91
CA SER A 299 -10.53 8.76 -4.53
C SER A 299 -9.37 9.23 -5.39
N LEU A 300 -8.39 8.37 -5.66
CA LEU A 300 -7.26 8.70 -6.52
C LEU A 300 -7.71 9.03 -7.95
N HIS A 301 -8.63 8.25 -8.51
CA HIS A 301 -9.22 8.54 -9.82
C HIS A 301 -9.90 9.92 -9.84
N HIS A 302 -10.66 10.27 -8.81
CA HIS A 302 -11.29 11.60 -8.69
C HIS A 302 -10.26 12.74 -8.58
N VAL A 303 -9.10 12.51 -7.94
CA VAL A 303 -8.00 13.49 -7.92
C VAL A 303 -7.39 13.66 -9.32
N LYS A 304 -7.14 12.56 -10.04
CA LYS A 304 -6.66 12.62 -11.44
C LYS A 304 -7.65 13.37 -12.35
N HIS A 305 -8.94 13.07 -12.22
CA HIS A 305 -10.01 13.76 -12.94
C HIS A 305 -10.04 15.27 -12.64
N LEU A 306 -9.97 15.64 -11.35
CA LEU A 306 -9.92 17.04 -10.94
C LEU A 306 -8.69 17.77 -11.52
N LYS A 307 -7.51 17.14 -11.52
CA LYS A 307 -6.29 17.70 -12.12
C LYS A 307 -6.49 18.00 -13.61
N LEU A 308 -7.16 17.13 -14.35
CA LEU A 308 -7.52 17.36 -15.77
C LEU A 308 -8.52 18.51 -15.92
N GLU A 309 -9.55 18.60 -15.07
CA GLU A 309 -10.52 19.69 -15.14
C GLU A 309 -9.90 21.05 -14.84
N LEU A 310 -9.02 21.12 -13.84
CA LEU A 310 -8.29 22.34 -13.51
C LEU A 310 -7.39 22.79 -14.65
N TYR A 311 -6.71 21.84 -15.32
CA TYR A 311 -5.90 22.15 -16.50
C TYR A 311 -6.76 22.71 -17.65
N LEU A 312 -7.97 22.20 -17.82
CA LEU A 312 -8.92 22.58 -18.87
C LEU A 312 -9.91 23.67 -18.42
N ALA A 313 -9.65 24.37 -17.31
CA ALA A 313 -10.62 25.24 -16.65
C ALA A 313 -11.16 26.39 -17.52
N GLU A 314 -10.46 26.78 -18.59
CA GLU A 314 -10.93 27.79 -19.54
C GLU A 314 -12.07 27.28 -20.45
N THR A 315 -12.18 25.95 -20.60
CA THR A 315 -13.18 25.28 -21.44
C THR A 315 -14.31 24.62 -20.64
N ILE A 316 -14.14 24.52 -19.31
CA ILE A 316 -15.08 23.86 -18.41
C ILE A 316 -15.86 24.90 -17.63
N SER A 317 -17.17 24.66 -17.46
CA SER A 317 -18.03 25.54 -16.66
C SER A 317 -17.52 25.65 -15.22
N ASN A 318 -17.41 26.89 -14.72
CA ASN A 318 -17.00 27.17 -13.33
C ASN A 318 -17.88 26.43 -12.31
N LEU A 319 -19.19 26.29 -12.58
CA LEU A 319 -20.11 25.57 -11.70
C LEU A 319 -19.76 24.07 -11.60
N ILE A 320 -19.41 23.44 -12.73
CA ILE A 320 -18.99 22.03 -12.77
C ILE A 320 -17.73 21.86 -11.95
N LEU A 321 -16.73 22.72 -12.19
CA LEU A 321 -15.44 22.64 -11.51
C LEU A 321 -15.54 22.87 -10.00
N GLN A 322 -16.37 23.82 -9.55
CA GLN A 322 -16.64 24.01 -8.11
C GLN A 322 -17.28 22.78 -7.47
N SER A 323 -18.20 22.12 -8.17
CA SER A 323 -18.81 20.87 -7.71
C SER A 323 -17.77 19.75 -7.62
N THR A 324 -16.93 19.57 -8.65
CA THR A 324 -15.86 18.56 -8.65
C THR A 324 -14.88 18.81 -7.51
N ILE A 325 -14.42 20.04 -7.32
CA ILE A 325 -13.53 20.44 -6.21
C ILE A 325 -14.13 20.01 -4.86
N LYS A 326 -15.38 20.39 -4.59
CA LYS A 326 -16.04 20.08 -3.32
C LYS A 326 -16.13 18.57 -3.10
N ASN A 327 -16.59 17.84 -4.11
CA ASN A 327 -16.80 16.40 -4.03
C ASN A 327 -15.48 15.64 -3.87
N THR A 328 -14.44 16.00 -4.62
CA THR A 328 -13.12 15.35 -4.57
C THR A 328 -12.44 15.62 -3.22
N CYS A 329 -12.46 16.87 -2.72
CA CYS A 329 -11.90 17.17 -1.39
C CYS A 329 -12.58 16.37 -0.28
N GLN A 330 -13.92 16.35 -0.26
CA GLN A 330 -14.67 15.59 0.73
C GLN A 330 -14.36 14.09 0.62
N ARG A 331 -14.32 13.55 -0.60
CA ARG A 331 -14.03 12.13 -0.83
C ARG A 331 -12.65 11.73 -0.31
N VAL A 332 -11.60 12.48 -0.65
CA VAL A 332 -10.23 12.18 -0.24
C VAL A 332 -10.08 12.33 1.27
N GLN A 333 -10.73 13.32 1.89
CA GLN A 333 -10.73 13.48 3.34
C GLN A 333 -11.35 12.28 4.07
N ILE A 334 -12.48 11.75 3.57
CA ILE A 334 -13.13 10.56 4.14
C ILE A 334 -12.25 9.32 3.94
N SER A 335 -11.79 9.10 2.71
CA SER A 335 -11.06 7.88 2.36
C SER A 335 -9.64 7.85 2.94
N MET A 336 -8.90 8.95 2.91
CA MET A 336 -7.49 8.96 3.32
C MET A 336 -7.27 9.56 4.71
N GLY A 337 -8.21 10.37 5.20
CA GLY A 337 -8.06 11.14 6.42
C GLY A 337 -7.50 12.54 6.16
N GLU A 338 -7.84 13.47 7.07
CA GLU A 338 -7.52 14.89 6.94
C GLU A 338 -6.01 15.17 6.85
N LYS A 339 -5.21 14.47 7.65
CA LYS A 339 -3.75 14.68 7.75
C LYS A 339 -2.96 13.96 6.65
N HIS A 340 -3.62 13.22 5.76
CA HIS A 340 -2.92 12.45 4.73
C HIS A 340 -2.33 13.37 3.66
N PRO A 341 -1.11 13.11 3.14
CA PRO A 341 -0.47 13.97 2.14
C PRO A 341 -1.34 14.22 0.90
N LEU A 342 -2.00 13.19 0.37
CA LEU A 342 -2.90 13.34 -0.78
C LEU A 342 -4.08 14.29 -0.48
N THR A 343 -4.62 14.26 0.73
CA THR A 343 -5.71 15.16 1.15
C THR A 343 -5.22 16.60 1.17
N GLN A 344 -4.05 16.83 1.77
CA GLN A 344 -3.45 18.16 1.85
C GLN A 344 -3.07 18.71 0.47
N GLU A 345 -2.48 17.88 -0.41
CA GLU A 345 -2.18 18.26 -1.79
C GLU A 345 -3.45 18.63 -2.55
N THR A 346 -4.52 17.86 -2.40
CA THR A 346 -5.80 18.11 -3.07
C THR A 346 -6.42 19.42 -2.59
N ILE A 347 -6.40 19.69 -1.28
CA ILE A 347 -6.91 20.94 -0.70
C ILE A 347 -6.11 22.14 -1.24
N ASN A 348 -4.77 22.06 -1.19
CA ASN A 348 -3.89 23.13 -1.66
C ASN A 348 -4.10 23.43 -3.16
N LEU A 349 -4.27 22.38 -3.98
CA LEU A 349 -4.58 22.52 -5.40
C LEU A 349 -5.89 23.29 -5.62
N CYS A 350 -6.91 23.01 -4.81
CA CYS A 350 -8.21 23.67 -4.89
C CYS A 350 -8.15 25.13 -4.41
N GLU A 351 -7.39 25.42 -3.36
CA GLU A 351 -7.19 26.78 -2.85
C GLU A 351 -6.44 27.66 -3.85
N HIS A 352 -5.40 27.11 -4.47
CA HIS A 352 -4.64 27.80 -5.51
C HIS A 352 -5.54 28.25 -6.67
N TYR A 353 -6.37 27.35 -7.18
CA TYR A 353 -7.32 27.68 -8.26
C TYR A 353 -8.32 28.78 -7.86
N LYS A 354 -8.85 28.76 -6.63
CA LYS A 354 -9.76 29.81 -6.13
C LYS A 354 -9.09 31.19 -6.10
N LEU A 355 -7.81 31.25 -5.73
CA LEU A 355 -7.03 32.48 -5.73
C LEU A 355 -6.85 33.02 -7.14
N GLU A 356 -6.45 32.17 -8.10
CA GLU A 356 -6.29 32.55 -9.51
C GLU A 356 -7.59 33.11 -10.12
N MET A 357 -8.73 32.45 -9.86
CA MET A 357 -10.04 32.92 -10.32
C MET A 357 -10.42 34.27 -9.73
N THR A 358 -10.15 34.47 -8.43
CA THR A 358 -10.41 35.75 -7.77
C THR A 358 -9.54 36.87 -8.34
N MET A 359 -8.28 36.57 -8.70
CA MET A 359 -7.38 37.52 -9.34
C MET A 359 -7.82 37.87 -10.77
N LYS A 360 -8.20 36.88 -11.59
CA LYS A 360 -8.74 37.12 -12.95
C LYS A 360 -10.02 37.97 -12.89
N GLN A 361 -10.92 37.74 -11.94
CA GLN A 361 -12.13 38.55 -11.77
C GLN A 361 -11.86 40.00 -11.33
N LYS A 362 -10.78 40.26 -10.60
CA LYS A 362 -10.35 41.61 -10.19
C LYS A 362 -9.62 42.37 -11.31
N GLN A 363 -9.10 41.69 -12.32
CA GLN A 363 -8.45 42.32 -13.49
C GLN A 363 -9.44 42.67 -14.61
N ILE A 364 -10.65 42.09 -14.58
CA ILE A 364 -11.73 42.33 -15.56
C ILE A 364 -12.69 43.44 -15.07
N LYS A 365 -12.59 43.83 -13.79
CA LYS A 365 -13.27 45.00 -13.19
C LYS A 365 -12.31 46.16 -13.11
#